data_AF-A0A3R5Q379-F1
#
_entry.id   AF-A0A3R5Q379-F1
#
_cell.length_a   1.000
_cell.length_b   1.000
_cell.length_c   1.000
_cell.angle_alpha   90.00
_cell.angle_beta   90.00
_cell.angle_gamma   90.00
#
_symmetry.space_group_name_H-M   'P 1'
#
loop_
_entity.id
_entity.type
_entity.pdbx_description
1 polymer ?
#
loop_
_entity_poly.entity_id
_entity_poly.type
_entity_poly.pdbx_seq_one_letter_code
_entity_poly.pdbx_strand_id
1 'polypeptide(L)'
;MSPMILNLLIFLCCLKGVSLSYSKDEVALAICTAETNGSMNFYGRVLAVRRACTSGGKKCKDICKEQGATYHCFDAVHIYNRSTLKYLAAHRYLLGGCEHPSCGPNYCCCGQ
;
A
#
# COMPACT_ATOMS: atom_id res chain seq x y z
N MET A 1 -33.91 -34.22 -12.97
CA MET A 1 -32.68 -33.41 -12.98
C MET A 1 -31.56 -34.24 -12.37
N SER A 2 -30.62 -34.70 -13.19
CA SER A 2 -29.61 -35.70 -12.79
C SER A 2 -28.45 -35.08 -11.99
N PRO A 3 -27.91 -35.78 -10.97
CA PRO A 3 -26.86 -35.28 -10.07
C PRO A 3 -25.52 -34.96 -10.75
N MET A 4 -25.35 -35.36 -12.03
CA MET A 4 -24.13 -35.09 -12.80
C MET A 4 -23.93 -33.61 -13.16
N ILE A 5 -25.00 -32.83 -13.29
CA ILE A 5 -24.89 -31.39 -13.64
C ILE A 5 -24.40 -30.57 -12.44
N LEU A 6 -24.76 -30.96 -11.21
CA LEU A 6 -24.36 -30.26 -10.00
C LEU A 6 -22.86 -30.44 -9.69
N ASN A 7 -22.31 -31.65 -9.89
CA ASN A 7 -20.88 -31.92 -9.71
C ASN A 7 -20.00 -31.25 -10.77
N LEU A 8 -20.49 -31.09 -12.01
CA LEU A 8 -19.77 -30.39 -13.07
C LEU A 8 -19.63 -28.89 -12.79
N LEU A 9 -20.67 -28.26 -12.23
CA LEU A 9 -20.64 -26.85 -11.84
C LEU A 9 -19.71 -26.57 -10.66
N ILE A 10 -19.60 -27.51 -9.70
CA ILE A 10 -18.68 -27.40 -8.55
C ILE A 10 -17.22 -27.51 -9.02
N PHE A 11 -16.92 -28.41 -9.96
CA PHE A 11 -15.56 -28.59 -10.48
C PHE A 11 -15.04 -27.40 -11.30
N LEU A 12 -15.93 -26.70 -12.02
CA LEU A 12 -15.60 -25.48 -12.78
C LEU A 12 -15.31 -24.26 -11.90
N CYS A 13 -15.75 -24.25 -10.64
CA CYS A 13 -15.51 -23.15 -9.71
C CYS A 13 -14.10 -23.17 -9.09
N CYS A 14 -13.44 -24.34 -9.05
CA CYS A 14 -12.16 -24.53 -8.36
C CYS A 14 -10.90 -24.36 -9.23
N LEU A 15 -11.03 -24.21 -10.56
CA LEU A 15 -9.89 -24.30 -11.49
C LEU A 15 -9.45 -23.00 -12.17
N LYS A 16 -10.02 -21.85 -11.81
CA LYS A 16 -9.37 -20.58 -12.18
C LYS A 16 -8.30 -20.28 -11.14
N GLY A 17 -7.08 -20.71 -11.44
CA GLY A 17 -5.88 -20.30 -10.71
C GLY A 17 -5.92 -18.78 -10.53
N VAL A 18 -6.19 -18.35 -9.30
CA VAL A 18 -6.18 -16.94 -8.93
C VAL A 18 -4.71 -16.54 -8.95
N SER A 19 -4.29 -15.94 -10.06
CA SER A 19 -3.07 -15.15 -10.10
C SER A 19 -3.29 -13.95 -9.18
N LEU A 20 -2.88 -14.04 -7.92
CA LEU A 20 -2.85 -12.90 -7.01
C LEU A 20 -1.81 -11.89 -7.49
N SER A 21 -2.22 -11.03 -8.42
CA SER A 21 -1.47 -9.84 -8.78
C SER A 21 -1.87 -8.74 -7.80
N TYR A 22 -1.07 -8.55 -6.76
CA TYR A 22 -1.29 -7.45 -5.83
C TYR A 22 -1.03 -6.11 -6.51
N SER A 23 -1.95 -5.16 -6.37
CA SER A 23 -1.70 -3.79 -6.79
C SER A 23 -0.70 -3.12 -5.84
N LYS A 24 0.02 -2.12 -6.34
CA LYS A 24 0.92 -1.32 -5.49
C LYS A 24 0.15 -0.62 -4.36
N ASP A 25 -1.11 -0.27 -4.58
CA ASP A 25 -1.96 0.39 -3.58
C ASP A 25 -2.27 -0.54 -2.40
N GLU A 26 -2.64 -1.78 -2.68
CA GLU A 26 -2.92 -2.78 -1.65
C GLU A 26 -1.66 -3.10 -0.83
N VAL A 27 -0.52 -3.24 -1.49
CA VAL A 27 0.76 -3.47 -0.79
C VAL A 27 1.14 -2.24 0.05
N ALA A 28 0.93 -1.03 -0.45
CA ALA A 28 1.20 0.19 0.31
C ALA A 28 0.33 0.26 1.55
N LEU A 29 -0.97 0.02 1.41
CA LEU A 29 -1.90 0.03 2.55
C LEU A 29 -1.52 -1.03 3.58
N ALA A 30 -1.19 -2.24 3.14
CA ALA A 30 -0.76 -3.31 4.03
C ALA A 30 0.52 -2.97 4.82
N ILE A 31 1.49 -2.32 4.18
CA ILE A 31 2.71 -1.88 4.86
C ILE A 31 2.40 -0.78 5.88
N CYS A 32 1.63 0.24 5.47
CA CYS A 32 1.29 1.34 6.37
C CYS A 32 0.46 0.86 7.59
N THR A 33 -0.42 -0.12 7.42
CA THR A 33 -1.21 -0.68 8.54
C THR A 33 -0.38 -1.60 9.43
N ALA A 34 0.58 -2.36 8.88
CA ALA A 34 1.44 -3.23 9.68
C ALA A 34 2.34 -2.44 10.66
N GLU A 35 2.70 -1.20 10.31
CA GLU A 35 3.59 -0.35 11.11
C GLU A 35 2.92 0.24 12.38
N THR A 36 1.62 0.03 12.54
CA THR A 36 0.84 0.62 13.63
C THR A 36 1.22 0.17 15.04
N ASN A 37 2.08 -0.83 15.21
CA ASN A 37 2.34 -1.50 16.48
C ASN A 37 3.65 -1.14 17.22
N GLY A 38 4.37 -0.07 16.86
CA GLY A 38 5.62 0.26 17.57
C GLY A 38 6.08 1.71 17.60
N SER A 39 5.58 2.57 16.70
CA SER A 39 6.11 3.95 16.53
C SER A 39 5.01 5.03 16.46
N MET A 40 3.75 4.66 16.67
CA MET A 40 2.60 5.55 16.50
C MET A 40 1.97 5.92 17.84
N ASN A 41 1.74 7.22 18.07
CA ASN A 41 1.03 7.74 19.25
C ASN A 41 -0.48 7.92 19.03
N PHE A 42 -1.05 7.28 18.02
CA PHE A 42 -2.46 7.48 17.62
C PHE A 42 -3.14 6.14 17.32
N TYR A 43 -4.40 6.04 17.75
CA TYR A 43 -5.31 4.96 17.41
C TYR A 43 -6.32 5.51 16.41
N GLY A 44 -6.22 5.14 15.13
CA GLY A 44 -7.05 5.75 14.10
C GLY A 44 -6.95 5.11 12.73
N ARG A 45 -7.53 5.79 11.74
CA ARG A 45 -7.51 5.34 10.34
C ARG A 45 -6.12 5.50 9.76
N VAL A 46 -5.69 4.49 9.03
CA VAL A 46 -4.44 4.50 8.28
C VAL A 46 -4.75 4.53 6.78
N LEU A 47 -4.07 5.42 6.08
CA LEU A 47 -4.16 5.58 4.64
C LEU A 47 -2.76 5.41 4.01
N ALA A 48 -2.73 4.81 2.83
CA ALA A 48 -1.57 4.86 1.95
C ALA A 48 -1.90 5.77 0.76
N VAL A 49 -1.37 7.00 0.78
CA VAL A 49 -1.69 8.02 -0.23
C VAL A 49 -0.61 8.02 -1.30
N ARG A 50 -1.01 7.89 -2.57
CA ARG A 50 -0.09 7.98 -3.70
C ARG A 50 0.62 9.33 -3.72
N ARG A 51 1.93 9.31 -3.96
CA ARG A 51 2.76 10.49 -4.16
C ARG A 51 3.33 10.48 -5.57
N ALA A 52 3.04 11.54 -6.32
CA ALA A 52 3.64 11.74 -7.64
C ALA A 52 5.14 12.09 -7.50
N CYS A 53 5.97 11.46 -8.33
CA CYS A 53 7.36 11.86 -8.52
C CYS A 53 7.39 13.06 -9.47
N THR A 54 7.58 14.26 -8.92
CA THR A 54 7.79 15.48 -9.69
C THR A 54 8.97 16.27 -9.13
N SER A 55 9.63 17.06 -9.98
CA SER A 55 10.65 18.01 -9.52
C SER A 55 10.00 19.02 -8.59
N GLY A 56 10.45 19.09 -7.32
CA GLY A 56 9.82 19.91 -6.29
C GLY A 56 8.48 19.36 -5.76
N GLY A 57 8.21 18.06 -5.93
CA GLY A 57 6.97 17.44 -5.46
C GLY A 57 6.76 17.56 -3.95
N LYS A 58 5.49 17.67 -3.53
CA LYS A 58 5.09 17.80 -2.13
C LYS A 58 5.70 16.68 -1.27
N LYS A 59 6.04 17.00 -0.02
CA LYS A 59 6.52 16.02 0.96
C LYS A 59 5.33 15.23 1.50
N CYS A 60 5.59 14.02 1.99
CA CYS A 60 4.52 13.18 2.54
C CYS A 60 3.83 13.80 3.75
N LYS A 61 4.54 14.59 4.56
CA LYS A 61 3.94 15.35 5.66
C LYS A 61 2.83 16.31 5.19
N ASP A 62 2.99 16.91 4.01
CA ASP A 62 2.05 17.89 3.47
C ASP A 62 0.88 17.15 2.80
N ILE A 63 1.19 16.08 2.07
CA ILE A 63 0.18 15.19 1.46
C ILE A 63 -0.75 14.58 2.52
N CYS A 64 -0.24 14.19 3.68
CA CYS A 64 -1.07 13.63 4.75
C CYS A 64 -2.01 14.69 5.35
N LYS A 65 -1.55 15.95 5.52
CA LYS A 65 -2.41 17.04 6.01
C LYS A 65 -3.57 17.33 5.05
N GLU A 66 -3.40 17.09 3.75
CA GLU A 66 -4.47 17.23 2.76
C GLU A 66 -5.58 16.18 2.90
N GLN A 67 -5.34 15.10 3.65
CA GLN A 67 -6.38 14.11 3.97
C GLN A 67 -7.27 14.55 5.16
N GLY A 68 -6.87 15.60 5.87
CA GLY A 68 -7.58 16.17 7.01
C GLY A 68 -6.62 16.66 8.09
N ALA A 69 -7.07 17.64 8.89
CA ALA A 69 -6.22 18.33 9.87
C ALA A 69 -5.60 17.41 10.95
N THR A 70 -6.23 16.26 11.22
CA THR A 70 -5.74 15.26 12.18
C THR A 70 -4.72 14.29 11.58
N TYR A 71 -4.64 14.21 10.24
CA TYR A 71 -3.74 13.27 9.60
C TYR A 71 -2.30 13.77 9.63
N HIS A 72 -1.40 12.86 9.99
CA HIS A 72 0.03 13.11 10.00
C HIS A 72 0.77 11.94 9.34
N CYS A 73 1.94 12.25 8.80
CA CYS A 73 2.80 11.26 8.18
C CYS A 73 3.65 10.57 9.25
N PHE A 74 3.65 9.24 9.25
CA PHE A 74 4.49 8.45 10.16
C PHE A 74 5.50 7.56 9.42
N ASP A 75 5.29 7.28 8.14
CA ASP A 75 6.27 6.62 7.28
C ASP A 75 6.01 6.99 5.80
N ALA A 76 6.94 6.65 4.94
CA ALA A 76 6.78 6.73 3.50
C ALA A 76 7.44 5.51 2.84
N VAL A 77 6.86 5.04 1.74
CA VAL A 77 7.32 3.83 1.06
C VAL A 77 7.47 4.05 -0.45
N HIS A 78 8.44 3.35 -1.05
CA HIS A 78 8.55 3.20 -2.48
C HIS A 78 8.20 1.77 -2.88
N ILE A 79 7.14 1.59 -3.67
CA ILE A 79 6.75 0.28 -4.22
C ILE A 79 7.07 0.20 -5.70
N TYR A 80 7.80 -0.84 -6.08
CA TYR A 80 8.31 -1.01 -7.44
C TYR A 80 8.27 -2.48 -7.87
N ASN A 81 8.17 -2.66 -9.19
CA ASN A 81 8.36 -3.98 -9.79
C ASN A 81 9.86 -4.26 -9.82
N ARG A 82 10.27 -5.46 -9.42
CA ARG A 82 11.65 -5.92 -9.58
C ARG A 82 11.63 -7.14 -10.47
N SER A 83 12.28 -7.05 -11.63
CA SER A 83 12.29 -8.13 -12.64
C SER A 83 12.79 -9.47 -12.10
N THR A 84 13.60 -9.45 -11.04
CA THR A 84 14.14 -10.63 -10.38
C THR A 84 13.21 -11.24 -9.33
N LEU A 85 12.06 -10.61 -9.04
CA LEU A 85 11.10 -11.09 -8.04
C LEU A 85 9.74 -11.31 -8.69
N LYS A 86 9.08 -12.40 -8.31
CA LYS A 86 7.68 -12.67 -8.67
C LYS A 86 6.71 -11.67 -8.03
N TYR A 87 7.15 -10.97 -6.97
CA TYR A 87 6.35 -10.07 -6.15
C TYR A 87 6.84 -8.63 -6.24
N LEU A 88 5.97 -7.70 -5.83
CA LEU A 88 6.34 -6.29 -5.63
C LEU A 88 7.41 -6.17 -4.55
N ALA A 89 8.39 -5.30 -4.79
CA ALA A 89 9.35 -4.89 -3.77
C ALA A 89 8.91 -3.56 -3.15
N ALA A 90 9.18 -3.41 -1.87
CA ALA A 90 8.95 -2.18 -1.14
C ALA A 90 10.23 -1.74 -0.44
N HIS A 91 10.56 -0.46 -0.58
CA HIS A 91 11.58 0.21 0.21
C HIS A 91 10.88 1.14 1.21
N ARG A 92 11.17 0.95 2.50
CA ARG A 92 10.64 1.78 3.58
C ARG A 92 11.66 2.83 3.95
N TYR A 93 11.20 4.06 4.11
CA TYR A 93 12.08 5.17 4.47
C TYR A 93 12.23 5.34 5.98
N LEU A 94 11.34 4.76 6.81
CA LEU A 94 11.38 4.69 8.27
C LEU A 94 11.59 6.07 8.94
N LEU A 95 12.83 6.54 8.98
CA LEU A 95 13.27 7.83 9.51
C LEU A 95 13.59 8.80 8.37
N GLY A 96 12.75 9.82 8.21
CA GLY A 96 12.96 10.89 7.21
C GLY A 96 12.15 10.76 5.93
N GLY A 97 11.44 9.64 5.73
CA GLY A 97 10.54 9.43 4.59
C GLY A 97 9.47 10.53 4.43
N CYS A 98 8.92 10.98 5.56
CA CYS A 98 7.91 12.04 5.59
C CYS A 98 8.43 13.39 5.11
N GLU A 99 9.74 13.65 5.23
CA GLU A 99 10.41 14.88 4.84
C GLU A 99 11.16 14.75 3.50
N HIS A 100 11.13 13.57 2.86
CA HIS A 100 11.95 13.26 1.69
C HIS A 100 11.58 14.16 0.49
N PRO A 101 12.50 15.03 0.02
CA PRO A 101 12.16 16.10 -0.91
C PRO A 101 12.07 15.65 -2.37
N SER A 102 12.64 14.50 -2.72
CA SER A 102 12.74 14.01 -4.09
C SER A 102 11.86 12.77 -4.33
N CYS A 103 11.95 12.20 -5.53
CA CYS A 103 11.22 11.03 -6.04
C CYS A 103 11.48 9.69 -5.33
N GLY A 104 11.92 9.73 -4.07
CA GLY A 104 12.07 8.57 -3.22
C GLY A 104 10.73 7.87 -2.98
N PRO A 105 9.94 8.25 -1.97
CA PRO A 105 8.68 7.57 -1.72
C PRO A 105 7.62 7.91 -2.77
N ASN A 106 6.91 6.88 -3.24
CA ASN A 106 5.74 6.99 -4.12
C ASN A 106 4.40 6.70 -3.41
N TYR A 107 4.46 6.38 -2.11
CA TYR A 107 3.31 6.36 -1.19
C TYR A 107 3.68 6.98 0.16
N CYS A 108 2.71 7.67 0.75
CA CYS A 108 2.78 8.27 2.09
C CYS A 108 1.89 7.48 3.05
N CYS A 109 2.43 7.06 4.18
CA CYS A 109 1.66 6.44 5.25
C CYS A 109 1.11 7.55 6.17
N CYS A 110 -0.20 7.76 6.08
CA CYS A 110 -0.90 8.82 6.81
C CYS A 110 -1.79 8.20 7.87
N GLY A 111 -1.70 8.72 9.09
CA GLY A 111 -2.46 8.26 10.24
C GLY A 111 -3.21 9.39 10.91
N GLN A 112 -4.43 9.10 11.36
CA GLN A 112 -5.30 10.03 12.10
C GLN A 112 -5.13 9.86 13.61
#